data_AF-A0A9E3ANG9-F1
#
_entry.id   AF-A0A9E3ANG9-F1
#
_cell.length_a   1.000
_cell.length_b   1.000
_cell.length_c   1.000
_cell.angle_alpha   90.00
_cell.angle_beta   90.00
_cell.angle_gamma   90.00
#
_symmetry.space_group_name_H-M   'P 1'
#
loop_
_entity.id
_entity.type
_entity.pdbx_description
1 polymer ?
#
loop_
_entity_poly.entity_id
_entity_poly.type
_entity_poly.pdbx_seq_one_letter_code
_entity_poly.pdbx_strand_id
1 'polypeptide(L)'
;MRAFLGSLAFLFSIIAASGAEADTSRLFDGVWESCESSTGEQICEYYVLKQKEGRICGLWHYWSSRHSYDGRLIADAEGLSGRVNYTCGTPGSETRTPCSAKAVPFAASEWTKTDKPILICDKRLYELSGGERSCADIGKSPGLPKLSSFSQPKLSQEDRDWMIGCLNDPAYPPPALRK
;
A
#
# COMPACT_ATOMS: atom_id res chain seq x y z
N MET A 1 -52.09 -9.28 -59.00
CA MET A 1 -51.35 -8.12 -58.43
C MET A 1 -50.88 -8.49 -57.03
N ARG A 2 -49.62 -8.18 -56.74
CA ARG A 2 -48.88 -8.49 -55.50
C ARG A 2 -49.36 -7.62 -54.33
N ALA A 3 -49.33 -8.17 -53.11
CA ALA A 3 -48.82 -7.46 -51.92
C ALA A 3 -48.63 -8.47 -50.76
N PHE A 4 -47.38 -8.87 -50.53
CA PHE A 4 -46.90 -9.40 -49.25
C PHE A 4 -46.51 -8.20 -48.37
N LEU A 5 -46.96 -8.16 -47.12
CA LEU A 5 -46.45 -7.25 -46.09
C LEU A 5 -46.12 -8.10 -44.86
N GLY A 6 -44.82 -8.28 -44.63
CA GLY A 6 -44.27 -9.00 -43.49
C GLY A 6 -44.16 -8.12 -42.27
N SER A 7 -44.54 -8.66 -41.11
CA SER A 7 -44.29 -8.06 -39.80
C SER A 7 -42.98 -8.62 -39.24
N LEU A 8 -41.95 -7.77 -39.15
CA LEU A 8 -40.73 -8.05 -38.40
C LEU A 8 -41.03 -7.98 -36.89
N ALA A 9 -40.82 -9.07 -36.17
CA ALA A 9 -40.79 -9.08 -34.71
C ALA A 9 -39.39 -8.63 -34.23
N PHE A 10 -39.33 -7.52 -33.49
CA PHE A 10 -38.13 -7.03 -32.83
C PHE A 10 -37.86 -7.83 -31.54
N LEU A 11 -36.75 -8.56 -31.51
CA LEU A 11 -36.21 -9.18 -30.30
C LEU A 11 -35.45 -8.13 -29.49
N PHE A 12 -35.94 -7.82 -28.29
CA PHE A 12 -35.22 -7.03 -27.29
C PHE A 12 -34.17 -7.92 -26.62
N SER A 13 -32.90 -7.74 -27.01
CA SER A 13 -31.76 -8.31 -26.28
C SER A 13 -31.50 -7.48 -25.01
N ILE A 14 -31.73 -8.09 -23.85
CA ILE A 14 -31.36 -7.53 -22.55
C ILE A 14 -29.85 -7.71 -22.39
N ILE A 15 -29.09 -6.62 -22.51
CA ILE A 15 -27.66 -6.61 -22.22
C ILE A 15 -27.50 -6.47 -20.70
N ALA A 16 -27.14 -7.56 -20.03
CA ALA A 16 -26.69 -7.52 -18.64
C ALA A 16 -25.33 -6.82 -18.59
N ALA A 17 -25.30 -5.60 -18.05
CA ALA A 17 -24.05 -4.93 -17.72
C ALA A 17 -23.45 -5.62 -16.49
N SER A 18 -22.44 -6.48 -16.67
CA SER A 18 -21.60 -6.89 -15.56
C SER A 18 -20.75 -5.69 -15.16
N GLY A 19 -21.11 -5.01 -14.08
CA GLY A 19 -20.18 -4.11 -13.41
C GLY A 19 -18.98 -4.92 -12.96
N ALA A 20 -17.82 -4.70 -13.58
CA ALA A 20 -16.56 -5.18 -13.04
C ALA A 20 -16.36 -4.48 -11.70
N GLU A 21 -16.63 -5.17 -10.60
CA GLU A 21 -16.16 -4.74 -9.29
C GLU A 21 -14.64 -4.62 -9.40
N ALA A 22 -14.13 -3.40 -9.26
CA ALA A 22 -12.69 -3.19 -9.24
C ALA A 22 -12.14 -4.00 -8.07
N ASP A 23 -11.20 -4.90 -8.34
CA ASP A 23 -10.54 -5.69 -7.31
C ASP A 23 -9.74 -4.76 -6.38
N THR A 24 -10.37 -4.37 -5.28
CA THR A 24 -9.76 -3.47 -4.29
C THR A 24 -8.78 -4.21 -3.38
N SER A 25 -8.67 -5.55 -3.50
CA SER A 25 -7.88 -6.38 -2.58
C SER A 25 -6.37 -6.24 -2.75
N ARG A 26 -5.92 -5.52 -3.79
CA ARG A 26 -4.50 -5.33 -4.15
C ARG A 26 -4.16 -3.90 -4.57
N LEU A 27 -4.93 -2.91 -4.12
CA LEU A 27 -4.67 -1.51 -4.48
C LEU A 27 -3.31 -1.02 -3.97
N PHE A 28 -2.88 -1.56 -2.84
CA PHE A 28 -1.57 -1.30 -2.24
C PHE A 28 -0.48 -2.26 -2.74
N ASP A 29 -0.70 -3.10 -3.76
CA ASP A 29 0.40 -3.85 -4.37
C ASP A 29 1.24 -2.95 -5.28
N GLY A 30 2.51 -2.75 -4.93
CA GLY A 30 3.44 -2.06 -5.82
C GLY A 30 4.59 -1.36 -5.14
N VAL A 31 5.16 -0.41 -5.87
CA VAL A 31 6.25 0.44 -5.44
C VAL A 31 5.83 1.88 -5.67
N TRP A 32 6.04 2.73 -4.68
CA TRP A 32 5.83 4.17 -4.75
C TRP A 32 7.12 4.87 -4.37
N GLU A 33 7.55 5.82 -5.18
CA GLU A 33 8.87 6.43 -5.00
C GLU A 33 8.92 7.84 -5.55
N SER A 34 9.62 8.72 -4.85
CA SER A 34 10.02 10.02 -5.35
C SER A 34 11.49 10.24 -5.03
N CYS A 35 12.23 10.80 -5.98
CA CYS A 35 13.64 11.11 -5.80
C CYS A 35 13.91 12.58 -6.06
N GLU A 36 14.79 13.15 -5.24
CA GLU A 36 15.30 14.50 -5.40
C GLU A 36 16.82 14.45 -5.52
N SER A 37 17.37 15.31 -6.39
CA SER A 37 18.82 15.47 -6.49
C SER A 37 19.28 16.50 -5.45
N SER A 38 20.06 16.07 -4.48
CA SER A 38 20.70 16.96 -3.50
C SER A 38 22.21 16.78 -3.55
N THR A 39 22.95 17.87 -3.70
CA THR A 39 24.43 17.88 -3.68
C THR A 39 25.09 16.87 -4.65
N GLY A 40 24.43 16.53 -5.76
CA GLY A 40 24.95 15.58 -6.75
C GLY A 40 24.64 14.11 -6.46
N GLU A 41 23.99 13.80 -5.34
CA GLU A 41 23.46 12.47 -5.01
C GLU A 41 21.95 12.44 -5.23
N GLN A 42 21.47 11.32 -5.78
CA GLN A 42 20.03 11.06 -5.89
C GLN A 42 19.55 10.46 -4.58
N ILE A 43 18.62 11.14 -3.94
CA ILE A 43 18.03 10.73 -2.67
C ILE A 43 16.58 10.37 -2.94
N CYS A 44 16.15 9.21 -2.50
CA CYS A 44 14.80 8.73 -2.77
C CYS A 44 14.06 8.46 -1.47
N GLU A 45 12.76 8.70 -1.48
CA GLU A 45 11.81 8.17 -0.52
C GLU A 45 11.00 7.10 -1.25
N TYR A 46 10.81 5.94 -0.63
CA TYR A 46 10.00 4.89 -1.26
C TYR A 46 9.25 4.02 -0.26
N TYR A 47 8.19 3.42 -0.79
CA TYR A 47 7.45 2.33 -0.21
C TYR A 47 7.39 1.15 -1.17
N VAL A 48 7.62 -0.04 -0.64
CA VAL A 48 7.34 -1.31 -1.33
C VAL A 48 6.28 -2.04 -0.54
N LEU A 49 5.08 -2.15 -1.11
CA LEU A 49 3.93 -2.68 -0.41
C LEU A 49 3.36 -3.91 -1.12
N LYS A 50 2.86 -4.83 -0.31
CA LYS A 50 2.07 -5.99 -0.72
C LYS A 50 0.82 -6.07 0.12
N GLN A 51 -0.27 -6.52 -0.48
CA GLN A 51 -1.57 -6.62 0.13
C GLN A 51 -2.17 -8.02 -0.07
N LYS A 52 -2.75 -8.57 1.00
CA LYS A 52 -3.52 -9.82 0.97
C LYS A 52 -4.65 -9.72 1.98
N GLU A 53 -5.89 -9.93 1.52
CA GLU A 53 -7.08 -10.00 2.40
C GLU A 53 -7.21 -8.79 3.34
N GLY A 54 -6.90 -7.59 2.83
CA GLY A 54 -6.95 -6.35 3.61
C GLY A 54 -5.70 -6.06 4.44
N ARG A 55 -4.80 -7.03 4.67
CA ARG A 55 -3.50 -6.75 5.30
C ARG A 55 -2.51 -6.20 4.30
N ILE A 56 -1.78 -5.17 4.68
CA ILE A 56 -0.61 -4.64 3.98
C ILE A 56 0.65 -4.99 4.76
N CYS A 57 1.63 -5.56 4.08
CA CYS A 57 2.99 -5.74 4.57
C CYS A 57 3.94 -5.02 3.63
N GLY A 58 4.87 -4.25 4.17
CA GLY A 58 5.74 -3.48 3.30
C GLY A 58 7.03 -2.98 3.94
N LEU A 59 7.86 -2.44 3.07
CA LEU A 59 9.10 -1.77 3.40
C LEU A 59 8.91 -0.28 3.16
N TRP A 60 9.60 0.52 3.96
CA TRP A 60 9.64 1.96 3.79
C TRP A 60 11.10 2.42 3.89
N HIS A 61 11.40 3.49 3.15
CA HIS A 61 12.67 4.18 3.20
C HIS A 61 12.44 5.68 3.06
N TYR A 62 13.09 6.45 3.90
CA TYR A 62 13.20 7.90 3.71
C TYR A 62 14.59 8.38 4.07
N TRP A 63 14.93 9.56 3.57
CA TRP A 63 16.16 10.24 3.90
C TRP A 63 15.88 11.53 4.64
N SER A 64 16.58 11.74 5.76
CA SER A 64 16.51 12.99 6.50
C SER A 64 17.82 13.29 7.19
N SER A 65 18.18 14.56 7.29
CA SER A 65 19.35 15.01 8.07
C SER A 65 20.66 14.27 7.74
N ARG A 66 20.84 13.89 6.47
CA ARG A 66 22.00 13.11 5.97
C ARG A 66 22.05 11.65 6.43
N HIS A 67 20.91 11.08 6.78
CA HIS A 67 20.79 9.68 7.19
C HIS A 67 19.66 8.99 6.42
N SER A 68 19.92 7.74 6.03
CA SER A 68 18.90 6.80 5.56
C SER A 68 18.17 6.20 6.75
N TYR A 69 16.86 6.16 6.65
CA TYR A 69 15.99 5.46 7.58
C TYR A 69 15.20 4.43 6.80
N ASP A 70 15.33 3.18 7.21
CA ASP A 70 14.74 2.03 6.55
C ASP A 70 13.97 1.22 7.56
N GLY A 71 12.90 0.57 7.11
CA GLY A 71 12.14 -0.28 7.99
C GLY A 71 11.07 -1.10 7.32
N ARG A 72 10.28 -1.75 8.18
CA ARG A 72 9.15 -2.59 7.82
C ARG A 72 7.89 -2.03 8.44
N LEU A 73 6.75 -2.26 7.80
CA LEU A 73 5.44 -1.88 8.31
C LEU A 73 4.40 -2.97 8.13
N ILE A 74 3.40 -2.92 9.00
CA ILE A 74 2.16 -3.69 8.87
C ILE A 74 0.99 -2.72 8.98
N ALA A 75 0.10 -2.78 7.99
CA ALA A 75 -1.08 -1.94 7.87
C ALA A 75 -2.33 -2.78 7.59
N ASP A 76 -3.49 -2.21 7.84
CA ASP A 76 -4.76 -2.71 7.32
C ASP A 76 -5.28 -1.77 6.22
N ALA A 77 -6.06 -2.30 5.29
CA ALA A 77 -6.59 -1.60 4.12
C ALA A 77 -8.11 -1.74 4.04
N GLU A 78 -8.75 -0.63 3.70
CA GLU A 78 -10.17 -0.54 3.37
C GLU A 78 -10.33 0.30 2.10
N GLY A 79 -10.51 -0.38 0.96
CA GLY A 79 -10.56 0.27 -0.35
C GLY A 79 -9.25 1.02 -0.67
N LEU A 80 -9.35 2.34 -0.88
CA LEU A 80 -8.20 3.20 -1.17
C LEU A 80 -7.47 3.68 0.08
N SER A 81 -8.07 3.49 1.26
CA SER A 81 -7.51 3.92 2.54
C SER A 81 -6.79 2.77 3.20
N GLY A 82 -5.75 3.08 3.97
CA GLY A 82 -5.09 2.14 4.84
C GLY A 82 -4.60 2.81 6.11
N ARG A 83 -4.21 2.00 7.08
CA ARG A 83 -3.76 2.45 8.39
C ARG A 83 -2.57 1.62 8.82
N VAL A 84 -1.41 2.26 8.91
CA VAL A 84 -0.20 1.64 9.43
C VAL A 84 -0.34 1.54 10.94
N ASN A 85 -0.41 0.30 11.42
CA ASN A 85 -0.62 -0.03 12.81
C ASN A 85 0.72 -0.30 13.53
N TYR A 86 1.71 -0.80 12.79
CA TYR A 86 3.00 -1.21 13.33
C TYR A 86 4.13 -0.87 12.38
N THR A 87 5.23 -0.38 12.94
CA THR A 87 6.47 -0.13 12.21
C THR A 87 7.68 -0.55 13.03
N CYS A 88 8.75 -0.97 12.37
CA CYS A 88 10.09 -1.09 12.93
C CYS A 88 11.07 -0.48 11.93
N GLY A 89 12.26 -0.11 12.36
CA GLY A 89 13.28 0.41 11.46
C GLY A 89 14.42 1.11 12.17
N THR A 90 15.30 1.74 11.39
CA THR A 90 16.40 2.55 11.91
C THR A 90 15.90 3.52 12.99
N PRO A 91 16.48 3.53 14.20
CA PRO A 91 16.05 4.45 15.24
C PRO A 91 16.15 5.92 14.80
N GLY A 92 15.06 6.66 14.95
CA GLY A 92 14.90 8.05 14.50
C GLY A 92 13.73 8.74 15.22
N SER A 93 13.18 9.80 14.61
CA SER A 93 12.02 10.52 15.17
C SER A 93 10.73 9.68 15.14
N GLU A 94 10.58 8.81 14.14
CA GLU A 94 9.36 8.03 13.92
C GLU A 94 9.44 6.60 14.48
N THR A 95 10.64 6.02 14.51
CA THR A 95 10.87 4.64 14.90
C THR A 95 11.88 4.57 16.03
N ARG A 96 11.54 3.82 17.09
CA ARG A 96 12.46 3.56 18.21
C ARG A 96 12.98 2.12 18.22
N THR A 97 12.25 1.22 17.58
CA THR A 97 12.53 -0.22 17.60
C THR A 97 13.18 -0.63 16.28
N PRO A 98 14.44 -1.12 16.29
CA PRO A 98 15.05 -1.71 15.11
C PRO A 98 14.28 -2.97 14.69
N CYS A 99 14.24 -3.25 13.38
CA CYS A 99 13.58 -4.45 12.90
C CYS A 99 14.33 -5.72 13.36
N SER A 100 13.58 -6.65 13.93
CA SER A 100 14.04 -8.01 14.21
C SER A 100 14.25 -8.78 12.90
N ALA A 101 15.28 -9.63 12.88
CA ALA A 101 15.50 -10.58 11.79
C ALA A 101 14.37 -11.63 11.70
N LYS A 102 13.61 -11.86 12.78
CA LYS A 102 12.55 -12.86 12.89
C LYS A 102 11.19 -12.26 13.21
N ALA A 103 10.84 -11.17 12.53
CA ALA A 103 9.61 -10.42 12.80
C ALA A 103 8.28 -11.19 12.52
N VAL A 104 8.37 -12.47 12.13
CA VAL A 104 7.27 -13.44 11.99
C VAL A 104 7.65 -14.70 12.77
N PRO A 105 6.78 -15.25 13.65
CA PRO A 105 5.43 -14.76 13.94
C PRO A 105 5.43 -13.40 14.64
N PHE A 106 4.40 -12.61 14.37
CA PHE A 106 4.25 -11.26 14.89
C PHE A 106 4.31 -11.25 16.42
N ALA A 107 5.23 -10.47 16.97
CA ALA A 107 5.37 -10.20 18.40
C ALA A 107 5.37 -8.70 18.64
N ALA A 108 4.31 -8.16 19.25
CA ALA A 108 4.12 -6.70 19.38
C ALA A 108 5.29 -5.97 20.06
N SER A 109 6.07 -6.64 20.92
CA SER A 109 7.28 -6.09 21.57
C SER A 109 8.41 -5.75 20.60
N GLU A 110 8.42 -6.34 19.40
CA GLU A 110 9.42 -6.09 18.36
C GLU A 110 9.04 -4.92 17.44
N TRP A 111 7.91 -4.27 17.70
CA TRP A 111 7.35 -3.22 16.85
C TRP A 111 7.08 -1.95 17.65
N THR A 112 7.23 -0.80 16.98
CA THR A 112 6.62 0.45 17.43
C THR A 112 5.17 0.47 16.96
N LYS A 113 4.22 0.55 17.89
CA LYS A 113 2.80 0.77 17.57
C LYS A 113 2.62 2.20 17.05
N THR A 114 1.92 2.35 15.94
CA THR A 114 1.61 3.64 15.32
C THR A 114 0.14 3.68 14.88
N ASP A 115 -0.30 4.84 14.44
CA ASP A 115 -1.63 5.07 13.90
C ASP A 115 -1.55 6.06 12.75
N LYS A 116 -0.90 5.64 11.67
CA LYS A 116 -0.52 6.51 10.55
C LYS A 116 -1.37 6.18 9.32
N PRO A 117 -2.31 7.06 8.93
CA PRO A 117 -3.14 6.80 7.76
C PRO A 117 -2.33 6.89 6.46
N ILE A 118 -2.61 5.96 5.55
CA ILE A 118 -2.11 5.99 4.18
C ILE A 118 -3.29 5.98 3.20
N LEU A 119 -3.11 6.59 2.04
CA LEU A 119 -4.20 6.77 1.08
C LEU A 119 -3.67 6.69 -0.36
N ILE A 120 -4.41 5.99 -1.23
CA ILE A 120 -4.15 5.96 -2.66
C ILE A 120 -5.09 6.92 -3.38
N CYS A 121 -4.54 7.94 -4.04
CA CYS A 121 -5.27 8.84 -4.92
C CYS A 121 -4.51 9.04 -6.22
N ASP A 122 -5.19 8.91 -7.36
CA ASP A 122 -4.59 9.07 -8.69
C ASP A 122 -3.29 8.28 -8.91
N LYS A 123 -3.27 7.04 -8.39
CA LYS A 123 -2.11 6.12 -8.42
C LYS A 123 -0.88 6.65 -7.65
N ARG A 124 -1.07 7.57 -6.71
CA ARG A 124 -0.02 8.05 -5.81
C ARG A 124 -0.34 7.59 -4.39
N LEU A 125 0.71 7.28 -3.63
CA LEU A 125 0.63 6.95 -2.22
C LEU A 125 0.85 8.21 -1.40
N TYR A 126 -0.04 8.43 -0.46
CA TYR A 126 0.02 9.52 0.48
C TYR A 126 0.13 8.94 1.88
N GLU A 127 1.17 9.37 2.58
CA GLU A 127 1.22 9.27 4.02
C GLU A 127 0.59 10.54 4.62
N LEU A 128 -0.38 10.37 5.52
CA LEU A 128 -1.10 11.49 6.09
C LEU A 128 -0.56 11.83 7.48
N SER A 129 -0.26 13.11 7.68
CA SER A 129 -0.03 13.65 9.02
C SER A 129 -1.38 14.04 9.66
N GLY A 130 -1.69 13.43 10.80
CA GLY A 130 -2.95 13.66 11.52
C GLY A 130 -4.02 12.60 11.22
N GLY A 131 -5.27 13.04 11.10
CA GLY A 131 -6.44 12.16 10.95
C GLY A 131 -6.66 11.65 9.53
N GLU A 132 -7.74 10.89 9.36
CA GLU A 132 -8.20 10.41 8.05
C GLU A 132 -8.58 11.58 7.14
N ARG A 133 -8.30 11.43 5.84
CA ARG A 133 -8.66 12.39 4.79
C ARG A 133 -9.15 11.62 3.57
N SER A 134 -9.92 12.27 2.71
CA SER A 134 -10.31 11.73 1.40
C SER A 134 -9.39 12.25 0.29
N CYS A 135 -9.48 11.67 -0.91
CA CYS A 135 -8.76 12.19 -2.08
C CYS A 135 -9.10 13.64 -2.41
N ALA A 136 -10.31 14.10 -2.09
CA ALA A 136 -10.72 15.48 -2.29
C ALA A 136 -9.98 16.46 -1.36
N ASP A 137 -9.50 15.98 -0.20
CA ASP A 137 -8.90 16.81 0.84
C ASP A 137 -7.37 16.97 0.68
N ILE A 138 -6.71 16.09 -0.09
CA ILE A 138 -5.24 16.05 -0.23
C ILE A 138 -4.68 17.35 -0.82
N GLY A 139 -5.46 18.09 -1.61
CA GLY A 139 -5.06 19.35 -2.22
C GLY A 139 -3.89 19.16 -3.20
N LYS A 140 -2.83 19.96 -3.05
CA LYS A 140 -1.65 19.96 -3.94
C LYS A 140 -0.48 19.12 -3.42
N SER A 141 -0.68 18.30 -2.38
CA SER A 141 0.40 17.43 -1.89
C SER A 141 0.89 16.54 -3.03
N PRO A 142 2.21 16.43 -3.26
CA PRO A 142 2.72 15.61 -4.34
C PRO A 142 2.39 14.14 -4.07
N GLY A 143 2.70 13.59 -2.91
CA GLY A 143 2.61 12.14 -2.71
C GLY A 143 3.56 11.37 -3.62
N LEU A 144 3.78 10.11 -3.28
CA LEU A 144 4.73 9.25 -3.98
C LEU A 144 4.05 8.64 -5.20
N PRO A 145 4.53 8.85 -6.44
CA PRO A 145 3.95 8.21 -7.61
C PRO A 145 4.22 6.70 -7.62
N LYS A 146 3.25 5.90 -8.08
CA LYS A 146 3.44 4.47 -8.30
C LYS A 146 4.37 4.23 -9.50
N LEU A 147 5.41 3.42 -9.31
CA LEU A 147 6.33 3.05 -10.36
C LEU A 147 5.89 1.78 -11.09
N SER A 148 6.16 1.71 -12.39
CA SER A 148 6.00 0.51 -13.21
C SER A 148 7.18 -0.47 -13.05
N SER A 149 8.34 0.04 -12.63
CA SER A 149 9.57 -0.71 -12.37
C SER A 149 10.32 -0.08 -11.20
N PHE A 150 10.87 -0.89 -10.29
CA PHE A 150 11.66 -0.43 -9.15
C PHE A 150 13.15 -0.44 -9.49
N SER A 151 13.80 0.71 -9.40
CA SER A 151 15.22 0.91 -9.77
C SER A 151 16.17 1.08 -8.57
N GLN A 152 15.64 1.20 -7.35
CA GLN A 152 16.42 1.23 -6.10
C GLN A 152 17.13 -0.10 -5.86
N PRO A 153 18.10 -0.21 -4.92
CA PRO A 153 18.77 -1.47 -4.65
C PRO A 153 17.77 -2.62 -4.57
N LYS A 154 18.07 -3.69 -5.31
CA LYS A 154 17.20 -4.88 -5.35
C LYS A 154 16.86 -5.27 -3.93
N LEU A 155 15.56 -5.40 -3.65
CA LEU A 155 15.07 -5.94 -2.39
C LEU A 155 15.91 -7.15 -1.99
N SER A 156 16.30 -7.24 -0.72
CA SER A 156 17.03 -8.42 -0.27
C SER A 156 16.12 -9.66 -0.35
N GLN A 157 16.72 -10.84 -0.35
CA GLN A 157 15.90 -12.06 -0.25
C GLN A 157 15.19 -12.11 1.11
N GLU A 158 15.85 -11.65 2.17
CA GLU A 158 15.28 -11.58 3.52
C GLU A 158 14.00 -10.72 3.54
N ASP A 159 13.99 -9.56 2.88
CA ASP A 159 12.81 -8.70 2.86
C ASP A 159 11.66 -9.31 2.06
N ARG A 160 11.98 -10.04 0.97
CA ARG A 160 10.97 -10.80 0.22
C ARG A 160 10.36 -11.89 1.08
N ASP A 161 11.20 -12.68 1.75
CA ASP A 161 10.76 -13.79 2.60
C ASP A 161 9.95 -13.26 3.78
N TRP A 162 10.37 -12.14 4.36
CA TRP A 162 9.63 -11.45 5.42
C TRP A 162 8.26 -10.97 4.94
N MET A 163 8.16 -10.27 3.80
CA MET A 163 6.86 -9.82 3.27
C MET A 163 5.91 -11.00 3.04
N ILE A 164 6.42 -12.11 2.49
CA ILE A 164 5.63 -13.34 2.30
C ILE A 164 5.19 -13.91 3.66
N GLY A 165 6.09 -14.00 4.63
CA GLY A 165 5.77 -14.45 5.99
C GLY A 165 4.69 -13.58 6.64
N CYS A 166 4.84 -12.26 6.57
CA CYS A 166 3.92 -11.28 7.15
C CYS A 166 2.50 -11.39 6.59
N LEU A 167 2.37 -11.53 5.26
CA LEU A 167 1.07 -11.68 4.59
C LEU A 167 0.36 -12.98 4.96
N ASN A 168 1.11 -14.00 5.36
CA ASN A 168 0.58 -15.32 5.69
C ASN A 168 0.60 -15.60 7.21
N ASP A 169 0.99 -14.62 8.03
CA ASP A 169 1.11 -14.81 9.47
C ASP A 169 -0.27 -14.92 10.13
N PRO A 170 -0.66 -16.09 10.67
CA PRO A 170 -1.94 -16.27 11.34
C PRO A 170 -2.00 -15.57 12.70
N ALA A 171 -0.86 -15.15 13.26
CA ALA A 171 -0.79 -14.45 14.54
C ALA A 171 -1.29 -13.00 14.46
N TYR A 172 -1.31 -12.41 13.26
CA TYR A 172 -1.84 -11.05 13.04
C TYR A 172 -3.30 -11.09 12.54
N PRO A 173 -4.13 -10.07 12.83
CA PRO A 173 -3.90 -9.11 13.91
C PRO A 173 -3.87 -9.88 15.24
N PRO A 174 -3.09 -9.44 16.24
CA PRO A 174 -3.03 -10.13 17.53
C PRO A 174 -4.45 -10.28 18.10
N PRO A 175 -4.78 -11.36 18.84
CA PRO A 175 -6.13 -11.60 19.36
C PRO A 175 -6.73 -10.39 20.11
N ALA A 176 -5.91 -9.60 20.79
CA ALA A 176 -6.33 -8.38 21.48
C ALA A 176 -6.86 -7.25 20.57
N LEU A 177 -6.63 -7.34 19.25
CA LEU A 177 -7.13 -6.42 18.23
C LEU A 177 -8.20 -7.03 17.33
N ARG A 178 -8.50 -8.33 17.47
CA ARG A 178 -9.64 -8.98 16.81
C ARG A 178 -10.90 -8.60 17.60
N LYS A 179 -11.55 -7.51 17.21
CA LYS A 179 -12.86 -7.15 17.76
C LYS A 179 -13.93 -8.13 17.28
#